data_AF-A0AAD6JAG2-F1
#
_entry.id   AF-A0AAD6JAG2-F1
#
_cell.length_a   1.000
_cell.length_b   1.000
_cell.length_c   1.000
_cell.angle_alpha   90.00
_cell.angle_beta   90.00
_cell.angle_gamma   90.00
#
_symmetry.space_group_name_H-M   'P 1'
#
loop_
_entity.id
_entity.type
_entity.pdbx_description
1 polymer ?
#
loop_
_entity_poly.entity_id
_entity_poly.type
_entity_poly.pdbx_seq_one_letter_code
_entity_poly.pdbx_strand_id
1 'polypeptide(L)'
;MKKKNPSNREDDKEKINGPKSMMNKKKKNLKRLGGAAGLSLEAFVNAKSNSSSSFSNPAIIKKQREFYKNAKYVSKFKKKLKQQHQPNELPSDVRPSEDENKTQEGSKMMNKNKRSKNSLKELYEKRREEEERATVEREAIIKEKKEGRERAESRRKEAREKMFKKTRHGQPVMKYRIEHLLQAVLGSNGNSTDKNL
;
A
#
# COMPACT_ATOMS: atom_id res chain seq x y z
N MET A 1 -44.37 9.65 -49.28
CA MET A 1 -44.90 10.88 -48.62
C MET A 1 -44.33 10.93 -47.19
N LYS A 2 -43.73 12.06 -46.78
CA LYS A 2 -43.33 12.31 -45.39
C LYS A 2 -44.57 12.68 -44.57
N LYS A 3 -44.67 12.23 -43.30
CA LYS A 3 -44.65 13.08 -42.07
C LYS A 3 -45.39 12.46 -40.87
N LYS A 4 -44.73 12.63 -39.71
CA LYS A 4 -45.25 12.96 -38.36
C LYS A 4 -45.89 11.86 -37.49
N ASN A 5 -45.20 11.53 -36.38
CA ASN A 5 -45.83 11.36 -35.07
C ASN A 5 -46.16 12.75 -34.51
N PRO A 6 -47.24 12.93 -33.71
CA PRO A 6 -47.02 12.94 -32.25
C PRO A 6 -48.23 12.56 -31.35
N SER A 7 -47.87 12.01 -30.17
CA SER A 7 -48.35 12.34 -28.81
C SER A 7 -49.83 12.31 -28.40
N ASN A 8 -50.05 11.50 -27.34
CA ASN A 8 -50.68 11.82 -26.04
C ASN A 8 -52.21 11.77 -25.85
N ARG A 9 -52.55 11.36 -24.60
CA ARG A 9 -53.76 11.58 -23.78
C ARG A 9 -54.90 10.54 -23.92
N GLU A 10 -55.51 9.97 -22.86
CA GLU A 10 -55.52 10.21 -21.40
C GLU A 10 -55.70 8.91 -20.59
N ASP A 11 -55.36 9.07 -19.30
CA ASP A 11 -55.82 8.42 -18.08
C ASP A 11 -56.84 7.26 -18.16
N ASP A 12 -56.47 6.13 -17.53
CA ASP A 12 -57.38 5.51 -16.57
C ASP A 12 -56.60 4.91 -15.38
N LYS A 13 -56.96 5.42 -14.20
CA LYS A 13 -56.36 5.14 -12.90
C LYS A 13 -57.15 4.03 -12.21
N GLU A 14 -56.66 2.78 -12.27
CA GLU A 14 -57.11 1.77 -11.32
C GLU A 14 -56.13 1.65 -10.15
N LYS A 15 -56.49 2.32 -9.04
CA LYS A 15 -55.83 2.21 -7.74
C LYS A 15 -56.25 0.90 -7.07
N ILE A 16 -55.41 -0.13 -7.15
CA ILE A 16 -55.57 -1.32 -6.30
C ILE A 16 -54.69 -1.14 -5.06
N ASN A 17 -55.34 -0.78 -3.94
CA ASN A 17 -54.75 -0.71 -2.61
C ASN A 17 -54.49 -2.12 -2.06
N GLY A 18 -53.25 -2.60 -2.17
CA GLY A 18 -52.77 -3.80 -1.46
C GLY A 18 -52.20 -3.46 -0.07
N PRO A 19 -52.33 -4.37 0.92
CA PRO A 19 -51.96 -4.06 2.31
C PRO A 19 -50.44 -3.90 2.46
N LYS A 20 -50.04 -2.84 3.18
CA LYS A 20 -48.64 -2.54 3.53
C LYS A 20 -48.07 -3.67 4.39
N SER A 21 -47.34 -4.60 3.78
CA SER A 21 -46.62 -5.63 4.53
C SER A 21 -45.41 -5.01 5.23
N MET A 22 -45.40 -5.15 6.56
CA MET A 22 -44.27 -4.79 7.41
C MET A 22 -43.10 -5.73 7.14
N MET A 23 -42.22 -5.39 6.18
CA MET A 23 -40.95 -6.08 5.97
C MET A 23 -39.80 -5.40 6.73
N ASN A 24 -39.75 -5.76 8.00
CA ASN A 24 -38.59 -6.11 8.81
C ASN A 24 -37.17 -5.63 8.37
N LYS A 25 -36.56 -4.92 9.33
CA LYS A 25 -35.18 -4.51 9.48
C LYS A 25 -34.15 -5.62 9.14
N LYS A 26 -33.71 -5.74 7.87
CA LYS A 26 -32.47 -6.44 7.49
C LYS A 26 -31.77 -5.76 6.29
N LYS A 27 -31.29 -4.52 6.47
CA LYS A 27 -30.48 -3.81 5.44
C LYS A 27 -29.09 -3.36 5.90
N LYS A 28 -28.52 -4.00 6.93
CA LYS A 28 -27.25 -3.51 7.51
C LYS A 28 -25.98 -4.10 6.88
N ASN A 29 -26.07 -5.07 5.96
CA ASN A 29 -24.88 -5.74 5.41
C ASN A 29 -24.71 -5.70 3.87
N LEU A 30 -25.58 -5.00 3.11
CA LEU A 30 -25.45 -4.89 1.65
C LEU A 30 -24.30 -3.98 1.18
N LYS A 31 -23.65 -3.24 2.07
CA LYS A 31 -22.63 -2.24 1.71
C LYS A 31 -21.20 -2.78 1.65
N ARG A 32 -20.99 -4.08 1.87
CA ARG A 32 -19.63 -4.63 2.08
C ARG A 32 -18.82 -4.94 0.82
N LEU A 33 -19.41 -4.86 -0.38
CA LEU A 33 -18.74 -4.68 -1.69
C LEU A 33 -19.83 -4.83 -2.76
N GLY A 34 -20.35 -3.71 -3.29
CA GLY A 34 -21.30 -3.74 -4.43
C GLY A 34 -22.72 -4.21 -4.11
N GLY A 35 -23.42 -3.57 -3.15
CA GLY A 35 -24.86 -3.83 -2.98
C GLY A 35 -25.67 -3.53 -4.25
N ALA A 36 -26.76 -4.27 -4.48
CA ALA A 36 -27.78 -4.21 -5.56
C ALA A 36 -27.31 -4.04 -7.03
N ALA A 37 -26.35 -3.15 -7.32
CA ALA A 37 -25.84 -2.84 -8.64
C ALA A 37 -24.36 -3.22 -8.87
N GLY A 38 -23.69 -3.86 -7.89
CA GLY A 38 -22.31 -4.35 -8.06
C GLY A 38 -21.28 -3.26 -8.39
N LEU A 39 -20.02 -3.66 -8.57
CA LEU A 39 -19.01 -2.80 -9.21
C LEU A 39 -19.36 -2.74 -10.71
N SER A 40 -19.36 -1.54 -11.32
CA SER A 40 -19.65 -1.40 -12.75
C SER A 40 -18.66 -2.20 -13.59
N LEU A 41 -19.08 -2.66 -14.77
CA LEU A 41 -18.21 -3.35 -15.73
C LEU A 41 -16.97 -2.49 -16.03
N GLU A 42 -17.15 -1.18 -16.14
CA GLU A 42 -16.08 -0.19 -16.29
C GLU A 42 -15.08 -0.23 -15.11
N ALA A 43 -15.54 -0.38 -13.86
CA ALA A 43 -14.66 -0.51 -12.71
C ALA A 43 -13.82 -1.79 -12.74
N PHE A 44 -14.38 -2.90 -13.22
CA PHE A 44 -13.65 -4.16 -13.41
C PHE A 44 -12.62 -4.06 -14.54
N VAL A 45 -12.99 -3.45 -15.68
CA VAL A 45 -12.08 -3.22 -16.81
C VAL A 45 -10.92 -2.32 -16.37
N ASN A 46 -11.20 -1.23 -15.67
CA ASN A 46 -10.19 -0.31 -15.15
C ASN A 46 -9.29 -0.95 -14.08
N ALA A 47 -9.83 -1.85 -13.25
CA ALA A 47 -9.01 -2.59 -12.28
C ALA A 47 -8.02 -3.55 -12.95
N LYS A 48 -8.41 -4.19 -14.07
CA LYS A 48 -7.53 -5.08 -14.84
C LYS A 48 -6.55 -4.32 -15.75
N SER A 49 -6.99 -3.26 -16.42
CA SER A 49 -6.15 -2.50 -17.37
C SER A 49 -5.04 -1.71 -16.68
N ASN A 50 -5.30 -1.16 -15.49
CA ASN A 50 -4.28 -0.48 -14.68
C ASN A 50 -3.24 -1.43 -14.06
N SER A 51 -3.47 -2.77 -14.06
CA SER A 51 -2.48 -3.73 -13.58
C SER A 51 -1.32 -3.94 -14.55
N SER A 52 -1.50 -3.64 -15.84
CA SER A 52 -0.49 -3.92 -16.88
C SER A 52 0.34 -2.69 -17.27
N SER A 53 -0.23 -1.48 -17.20
CA SER A 53 0.47 -0.23 -17.56
C SER A 53 1.07 0.52 -16.36
N SER A 54 0.71 0.10 -15.14
CA SER A 54 1.13 0.77 -13.92
C SER A 54 1.76 -0.23 -12.95
N PHE A 55 2.99 -0.65 -13.27
CA PHE A 55 3.99 -0.93 -12.23
C PHE A 55 4.16 0.35 -11.42
N SER A 56 3.23 0.54 -10.49
CA SER A 56 3.00 1.80 -9.81
C SER A 56 4.26 2.21 -9.06
N ASN A 57 4.79 3.38 -9.38
CA ASN A 57 5.98 3.91 -8.73
C ASN A 57 5.75 3.89 -7.20
N PRO A 58 6.58 3.19 -6.41
CA PRO A 58 6.36 3.03 -4.98
C PRO A 58 6.34 4.37 -4.23
N ALA A 59 7.01 5.41 -4.75
CA ALA A 59 6.96 6.75 -4.19
C ALA A 59 5.56 7.39 -4.33
N ILE A 60 4.90 7.20 -5.47
CA ILE A 60 3.56 7.74 -5.74
C ILE A 60 2.54 7.04 -4.83
N ILE A 61 2.62 5.71 -4.71
CA ILE A 61 1.74 4.94 -3.82
C ILE A 61 1.93 5.37 -2.36
N LYS A 62 3.17 5.54 -1.91
CA LYS A 62 3.47 6.02 -0.55
C LYS A 62 2.85 7.41 -0.31
N LYS A 63 3.05 8.35 -1.24
CA LYS A 63 2.48 9.70 -1.15
C LYS A 63 0.95 9.68 -1.05
N GLN A 64 0.28 8.88 -1.87
CA GLN A 64 -1.19 8.74 -1.81
C GLN A 64 -1.67 8.15 -0.47
N ARG A 65 -0.99 7.10 0.03
CA ARG A 65 -1.31 6.48 1.33
C ARG A 65 -1.11 7.45 2.48
N GLU A 66 -0.02 8.21 2.47
CA GLU A 66 0.29 9.23 3.47
C GLU A 66 -0.72 10.37 3.45
N PHE A 67 -1.06 10.89 2.26
CA PHE A 67 -2.09 11.93 2.11
C PHE A 67 -3.41 11.49 2.75
N TYR A 68 -3.85 10.26 2.46
CA TYR A 68 -5.08 9.71 3.04
C TYR A 68 -5.01 9.55 4.56
N LYS A 69 -3.89 9.02 5.09
CA LYS A 69 -3.65 8.91 6.54
C LYS A 69 -3.70 10.27 7.21
N ASN A 70 -3.03 11.27 6.64
CA ASN A 70 -2.97 12.62 7.17
C ASN A 70 -4.35 13.29 7.16
N ALA A 71 -5.08 13.18 6.06
CA ALA A 71 -6.46 13.67 5.98
C ALA A 71 -7.34 13.06 7.07
N LYS A 72 -7.22 11.74 7.32
CA LYS A 72 -7.96 11.04 8.38
C LYS A 72 -7.60 11.58 9.77
N TYR A 73 -6.32 11.85 10.04
CA TYR A 73 -5.90 12.43 11.31
C TYR A 73 -6.40 13.86 11.51
N VAL A 74 -6.35 14.70 10.46
CA VAL A 74 -6.91 16.05 10.49
C VAL A 74 -8.41 16.01 10.77
N SER A 75 -9.17 15.14 10.09
CA SER A 75 -10.61 14.97 10.35
C SER A 75 -10.88 14.50 11.78
N LYS A 76 -10.10 13.56 12.29
CA LYS A 76 -10.22 13.07 13.69
C LYS A 76 -9.94 14.19 14.69
N PHE A 77 -8.91 14.99 14.44
CA PHE A 77 -8.55 16.14 15.28
C PHE A 77 -9.64 17.21 15.26
N LYS A 78 -10.11 17.61 14.08
CA LYS A 78 -11.23 18.56 13.91
C LYS A 78 -12.49 18.06 14.63
N LYS A 79 -12.78 16.75 14.59
CA LYS A 79 -13.91 16.16 15.32
C LYS A 79 -13.74 16.29 16.84
N LYS A 80 -12.54 16.01 17.36
CA LYS A 80 -12.23 16.18 18.80
C LYS A 80 -12.33 17.64 19.24
N LEU A 81 -11.80 18.57 18.45
CA LEU A 81 -11.95 20.00 18.73
C LEU A 81 -13.42 20.41 18.76
N LYS A 82 -14.22 19.98 17.79
CA LYS A 82 -15.67 20.24 17.80
C LYS A 82 -16.36 19.69 19.04
N GLN A 83 -15.94 18.52 19.53
CA GLN A 83 -16.47 17.92 20.77
C GLN A 83 -16.06 18.71 22.02
N GLN A 84 -14.86 19.28 22.07
CA GLN A 84 -14.44 20.13 23.19
C GLN A 84 -15.04 21.54 23.14
N HIS A 85 -15.33 22.07 21.95
CA HIS A 85 -15.97 23.36 21.76
C HIS A 85 -17.50 23.29 21.65
N GLN A 86 -18.12 22.12 21.89
CA GLN A 86 -19.53 22.13 22.27
C GLN A 86 -19.57 22.67 23.71
N PRO A 87 -20.19 23.83 23.99
CA PRO A 87 -20.65 24.08 25.35
C PRO A 87 -21.57 22.92 25.73
N ASN A 88 -21.53 22.51 27.00
CA ASN A 88 -22.50 21.57 27.55
C ASN A 88 -23.92 22.14 27.40
N GLU A 89 -24.55 22.02 26.23
CA GLU A 89 -25.99 22.12 26.10
C GLU A 89 -26.58 20.76 26.49
N LEU A 90 -26.48 20.48 27.78
CA LEU A 90 -27.47 19.64 28.44
C LEU A 90 -28.77 20.46 28.47
N PRO A 91 -29.90 19.90 28.04
CA PRO A 91 -31.19 20.52 28.33
C PRO A 91 -31.35 20.53 29.85
N SER A 92 -31.48 21.75 30.38
CA SER A 92 -31.89 22.03 31.75
C SER A 92 -33.21 21.31 32.06
N ASP A 93 -33.18 20.32 32.95
CA ASP A 93 -34.35 19.98 33.76
C ASP A 93 -33.96 19.35 35.13
N VAL A 94 -34.37 20.07 36.19
CA VAL A 94 -34.64 19.67 37.60
C VAL A 94 -33.51 19.37 38.62
N ARG A 95 -33.18 20.45 39.37
CA ARG A 95 -32.97 20.64 40.84
C ARG A 95 -31.72 20.11 41.60
N PRO A 96 -31.14 20.96 42.49
CA PRO A 96 -30.29 20.54 43.61
C PRO A 96 -31.11 20.40 44.91
N SER A 97 -30.84 19.37 45.71
CA SER A 97 -31.17 19.34 47.13
C SER A 97 -29.93 18.88 47.88
N GLU A 98 -29.45 19.75 48.75
CA GLU A 98 -28.42 19.43 49.73
C GLU A 98 -28.96 18.36 50.69
N ASP A 99 -28.10 17.40 51.04
CA ASP A 99 -28.14 16.80 52.37
C ASP A 99 -26.73 16.25 52.69
N GLU A 100 -26.10 16.90 53.66
CA GLU A 100 -24.85 16.46 54.25
C GLU A 100 -25.10 15.20 55.08
N ASN A 101 -24.38 14.11 54.82
CA ASN A 101 -23.91 13.22 55.89
C ASN A 101 -22.75 12.34 55.42
N LYS A 102 -21.60 12.57 56.03
CA LYS A 102 -20.37 11.78 55.91
C LYS A 102 -20.56 10.45 56.66
N THR A 103 -20.24 9.29 56.06
CA THR A 103 -19.65 8.11 56.74
C THR A 103 -19.13 7.10 55.70
N GLN A 104 -17.81 7.06 55.58
CA GLN A 104 -16.94 5.87 55.58
C GLN A 104 -16.97 4.83 54.44
N GLU A 105 -15.73 4.55 54.02
CA GLU A 105 -15.17 3.30 53.46
C GLU A 105 -15.27 3.01 51.96
N GLY A 106 -14.13 3.27 51.31
CA GLY A 106 -13.87 2.96 49.92
C GLY A 106 -13.93 1.46 49.63
N SER A 107 -14.78 1.12 48.66
CA SER A 107 -14.77 -0.18 48.03
C SER A 107 -13.47 -0.36 47.24
N LYS A 108 -12.56 -1.17 47.78
CA LYS A 108 -11.40 -1.71 47.05
C LYS A 108 -11.92 -2.62 45.93
N MET A 109 -12.26 -2.03 44.78
CA MET A 109 -12.46 -2.81 43.56
C MET A 109 -11.13 -3.44 43.15
N MET A 110 -11.17 -4.77 43.13
CA MET A 110 -10.08 -5.71 42.87
C MET A 110 -9.19 -5.30 41.69
N ASN A 111 -7.94 -4.95 41.98
CA ASN A 111 -6.87 -4.88 40.98
C ASN A 111 -6.42 -6.31 40.58
N LYS A 112 -7.28 -7.05 39.88
CA LYS A 112 -6.92 -8.30 39.20
C LYS A 112 -6.38 -7.98 37.79
N ASN A 113 -5.28 -7.26 37.69
CA ASN A 113 -4.51 -7.10 36.44
C ASN A 113 -3.02 -7.00 36.74
N LYS A 114 -2.45 -8.04 37.37
CA LYS A 114 -0.99 -8.21 37.54
C LYS A 114 -0.42 -9.36 36.70
N ARG A 115 -1.11 -9.76 35.63
CA ARG A 115 -0.52 -10.61 34.60
C ARG A 115 -0.26 -9.72 33.40
N SER A 116 0.94 -9.82 32.80
CA SER A 116 1.29 -9.24 31.49
C SER A 116 2.12 -7.94 31.45
N LYS A 117 2.98 -7.63 32.43
CA LYS A 117 4.08 -6.66 32.17
C LYS A 117 5.24 -7.28 31.39
N ASN A 118 5.36 -8.61 31.43
CA ASN A 118 6.44 -9.35 30.75
C ASN A 118 6.19 -9.48 29.24
N SER A 119 4.93 -9.59 28.80
CA SER A 119 4.61 -9.78 27.37
C SER A 119 4.93 -8.56 26.49
N LEU A 120 4.85 -7.35 27.03
CA LEU A 120 5.16 -6.15 26.24
C LEU A 120 6.65 -6.08 25.92
N LYS A 121 7.51 -6.38 26.90
CA LYS A 121 8.97 -6.44 26.72
C LYS A 121 9.34 -7.53 25.71
N GLU A 122 8.75 -8.73 25.84
CA GLU A 122 8.96 -9.84 24.91
C GLU A 122 8.53 -9.52 23.47
N LEU A 123 7.44 -8.75 23.28
CA LEU A 123 7.01 -8.31 21.95
C LEU A 123 7.98 -7.30 21.31
N TYR A 124 8.57 -6.42 22.12
CA TYR A 124 9.59 -5.48 21.65
C TYR A 124 10.90 -6.18 21.29
N GLU A 125 11.34 -7.14 22.11
CA GLU A 125 12.54 -7.94 21.85
C GLU A 125 12.40 -8.77 20.58
N LYS A 126 11.28 -9.49 20.40
CA LYS A 126 11.01 -10.23 19.17
C LYS A 126 11.01 -9.36 17.91
N ARG A 127 10.38 -8.19 17.98
CA ARG A 127 10.35 -7.24 16.86
C ARG A 127 11.75 -6.74 16.50
N ARG A 128 12.57 -6.46 17.52
CA ARG A 128 13.94 -6.00 17.32
C ARG A 128 14.80 -7.10 16.67
N GLU A 129 14.67 -8.34 17.14
CA GLU A 129 15.37 -9.49 16.56
C GLU A 129 14.98 -9.73 15.09
N GLU A 130 13.70 -9.60 14.75
CA GLU A 130 13.23 -9.72 13.35
C GLU A 130 13.76 -8.59 12.47
N GLU A 131 13.77 -7.36 12.96
CA GLU A 131 14.31 -6.21 12.23
C GLU A 131 15.84 -6.33 12.03
N GLU A 132 16.58 -6.79 13.04
CA GLU A 132 18.02 -7.04 12.96
C GLU A 132 18.32 -8.18 11.95
N ARG A 133 17.58 -9.29 11.98
CA ARG A 133 17.72 -10.35 10.97
C ARG A 133 17.43 -9.85 9.55
N ALA A 134 16.38 -9.06 9.37
CA ALA A 134 16.05 -8.47 8.07
C ALA A 134 17.13 -7.49 7.57
N THR A 135 17.82 -6.78 8.47
CA THR A 135 18.97 -5.94 8.07
C THR A 135 20.15 -6.78 7.64
N VAL A 136 20.49 -7.84 8.37
CA VAL A 136 21.60 -8.74 8.05
C VAL A 136 21.39 -9.44 6.70
N GLU A 137 20.19 -9.95 6.43
CA GLU A 137 19.85 -10.57 5.14
C GLU A 137 19.99 -9.59 3.97
N ARG A 138 19.52 -8.34 4.16
CA ARG A 138 19.65 -7.29 3.13
C ARG A 138 21.10 -6.91 2.90
N GLU A 139 21.87 -6.76 3.97
CA GLU A 139 23.29 -6.43 3.88
C GLU A 139 24.08 -7.55 3.19
N ALA A 140 23.74 -8.82 3.43
CA ALA A 140 24.33 -9.95 2.72
C ALA A 140 24.07 -9.87 1.20
N ILE A 141 22.82 -9.63 0.78
CA ILE A 141 22.45 -9.49 -0.63
C ILE A 141 23.18 -8.28 -1.27
N ILE A 142 23.29 -7.17 -0.55
CA ILE A 142 23.98 -5.97 -1.05
C ILE A 142 25.48 -6.25 -1.20
N LYS A 143 26.09 -6.94 -0.24
CA LYS A 143 27.51 -7.29 -0.27
C LYS A 143 27.82 -8.23 -1.43
N GLU A 144 27.01 -9.26 -1.65
CA GLU A 144 27.15 -10.17 -2.79
C GLU A 144 27.04 -9.43 -4.13
N LYS A 145 26.04 -8.56 -4.27
CA LYS A 145 25.89 -7.73 -5.48
C LYS A 145 27.06 -6.77 -5.69
N LYS A 146 27.60 -6.20 -4.60
CA LYS A 146 28.76 -5.30 -4.66
C LYS A 146 30.01 -6.06 -5.10
N GLU A 147 30.25 -7.24 -4.55
CA GLU A 147 31.37 -8.10 -4.91
C GLU A 147 31.28 -8.57 -6.38
N GLY A 148 30.07 -8.92 -6.86
CA GLY A 148 29.85 -9.24 -8.27
C GLY A 148 30.16 -8.06 -9.21
N ARG A 149 29.77 -6.84 -8.83
CA ARG A 149 30.11 -5.63 -9.60
C ARG A 149 31.60 -5.36 -9.60
N GLU A 150 32.26 -5.46 -8.45
CA GLU A 150 33.70 -5.22 -8.31
C GLU A 150 34.52 -6.21 -9.15
N ARG A 151 34.14 -7.50 -9.16
CA ARG A 151 34.75 -8.51 -10.03
C ARG A 151 34.57 -8.21 -11.52
N ALA A 152 33.41 -7.70 -11.93
CA ALA A 152 33.17 -7.31 -13.31
C ALA A 152 33.97 -6.05 -13.70
N GLU A 153 34.06 -5.09 -12.78
CA GLU A 153 34.84 -3.86 -12.97
C GLU A 153 36.34 -4.12 -13.01
N SER A 154 36.88 -5.00 -12.16
CA SER A 154 38.29 -5.39 -12.18
C SER A 154 38.65 -6.04 -13.51
N ARG A 155 37.84 -7.00 -13.97
CA ARG A 155 38.00 -7.63 -15.30
C ARG A 155 37.97 -6.59 -16.43
N ARG A 156 37.03 -5.65 -16.38
CA ARG A 156 36.93 -4.56 -17.38
C ARG A 156 38.17 -3.66 -17.36
N LYS A 157 38.67 -3.32 -16.17
CA LYS A 157 39.85 -2.48 -15.99
C LYS A 157 41.11 -3.18 -16.50
N GLU A 158 41.31 -4.45 -16.18
CA GLU A 158 42.43 -5.25 -16.67
C GLU A 158 42.42 -5.38 -18.20
N ALA A 159 41.27 -5.70 -18.80
CA ALA A 159 41.12 -5.76 -20.25
C ALA A 159 41.44 -4.40 -20.90
N ARG A 160 40.93 -3.30 -20.32
CA ARG A 160 41.18 -1.94 -20.79
C ARG A 160 42.66 -1.55 -20.65
N GLU A 161 43.30 -1.92 -19.56
CA GLU A 161 44.72 -1.66 -19.32
C GLU A 161 45.60 -2.37 -20.35
N LYS A 162 45.33 -3.65 -20.63
CA LYS A 162 46.01 -4.39 -21.71
C LYS A 162 45.86 -3.69 -23.06
N MET A 163 44.66 -3.20 -23.38
CA MET A 163 44.37 -2.50 -24.63
C MET A 163 45.04 -1.12 -24.75
N PHE A 164 45.34 -0.46 -23.63
CA PHE A 164 46.04 0.82 -23.60
C PHE A 164 47.56 0.71 -23.58
N LYS A 165 48.14 -0.51 -23.52
CA LYS A 165 49.59 -0.68 -23.68
C LYS A 165 50.01 -0.22 -25.07
N LYS A 166 51.03 0.64 -25.12
CA LYS A 166 51.54 1.26 -26.35
C LYS A 166 52.94 0.78 -26.68
N THR A 167 53.28 0.76 -27.97
CA THR A 167 54.63 0.57 -28.49
C THR A 167 55.47 1.83 -28.29
N ARG A 168 56.78 1.77 -28.58
CA ARG A 168 57.69 2.93 -28.52
C ARG A 168 57.19 4.14 -29.32
N HIS A 169 56.36 3.92 -30.35
CA HIS A 169 55.82 4.98 -31.21
C HIS A 169 54.37 5.37 -30.84
N GLY A 170 53.86 4.92 -29.69
CA GLY A 170 52.55 5.32 -29.16
C GLY A 170 51.35 4.55 -29.73
N GLN A 171 51.56 3.62 -30.66
CA GLN A 171 50.49 2.77 -31.20
C GLN A 171 50.11 1.66 -30.21
N PRO A 172 48.85 1.21 -30.14
CA PRO A 172 48.48 0.07 -29.31
C PRO A 172 49.28 -1.19 -29.65
N VAL A 173 49.74 -1.92 -28.64
CA VAL A 173 50.49 -3.17 -28.84
C VAL A 173 49.57 -4.20 -29.49
N MET A 174 49.91 -4.63 -30.72
CA MET A 174 49.07 -5.50 -31.54
C MET A 174 48.71 -6.83 -30.88
N LYS A 175 49.60 -7.38 -30.04
CA LYS A 175 49.35 -8.62 -29.27
C LYS A 175 48.01 -8.57 -28.52
N TYR A 176 47.79 -7.53 -27.71
CA TYR A 176 46.58 -7.41 -26.89
C TYR A 176 45.35 -7.04 -27.72
N ARG A 177 45.53 -6.29 -28.82
CA ARG A 177 44.44 -5.95 -29.72
C ARG A 177 43.89 -7.17 -30.45
N ILE A 178 44.77 -8.03 -30.95
CA ILE A 178 44.39 -9.28 -31.61
C ILE A 178 43.71 -10.22 -30.61
N GLU A 179 44.26 -10.37 -29.40
CA GLU A 179 43.64 -11.16 -28.31
C GLU A 179 42.20 -10.71 -28.02
N HIS A 180 41.95 -9.40 -27.94
CA HIS A 180 40.61 -8.86 -27.72
C HIS A 180 39.65 -9.13 -28.88
N LEU A 181 40.11 -8.97 -30.14
CA LEU A 181 39.30 -9.28 -31.33
C LEU A 181 38.92 -10.77 -31.36
N LEU A 182 39.87 -11.66 -31.07
CA LEU A 182 39.61 -13.10 -30.98
C LEU A 182 38.62 -13.42 -29.87
N GLN A 183 38.77 -12.82 -28.69
CA GLN A 183 37.83 -13.00 -27.58
C GLN A 183 36.43 -12.48 -27.92
N ALA A 184 36.32 -11.36 -28.64
CA ALA A 184 35.04 -10.81 -29.09
C ALA A 184 34.34 -11.75 -30.09
N VAL A 185 35.08 -12.32 -31.04
CA VAL A 185 34.55 -13.28 -32.02
C VAL A 185 34.15 -14.61 -31.36
N LEU A 186 34.98 -15.14 -30.45
CA LEU A 186 34.66 -16.37 -29.73
C LEU A 186 33.47 -16.18 -28.77
N GLY A 187 33.41 -15.03 -28.08
CA GLY A 187 32.30 -14.68 -27.21
C GLY A 187 30.99 -14.37 -27.96
N SER A 188 31.06 -13.86 -29.20
CA SER A 188 29.88 -13.71 -30.05
C SER A 188 29.38 -15.04 -30.60
N ASN A 189 30.29 -15.97 -30.90
CA ASN A 189 29.96 -17.28 -31.47
C ASN A 189 29.43 -18.29 -30.42
N GLY A 190 29.72 -18.11 -29.14
CA GLY A 190 29.12 -18.93 -28.07
C GLY A 190 27.63 -18.65 -27.80
N ASN A 191 27.10 -17.51 -28.25
CA ASN A 191 25.68 -17.15 -28.06
C ASN A 191 24.76 -17.58 -29.21
N SER A 192 25.32 -18.16 -30.29
CA SER A 192 24.55 -18.66 -31.44
C SER A 192 24.36 -20.17 -31.44
N THR A 193 25.16 -20.93 -30.67
CA THR A 193 25.09 -22.40 -30.59
C THR A 193 24.03 -22.92 -29.62
N ASP A 194 23.64 -22.14 -28.60
CA ASP A 194 22.69 -22.57 -27.56
C ASP A 194 21.20 -22.30 -27.91
N LYS A 195 20.90 -21.84 -29.13
CA LYS A 195 19.52 -21.60 -29.60
C LYS A 195 18.94 -22.73 -30.46
N ASN A 196 19.70 -23.81 -30.66
CA ASN A 196 19.29 -24.98 -31.44
C ASN A 196 19.51 -26.29 -30.67
N LEU A 197 19.05 -26.36 -29.42
CA LEU A 197 18.80 -27.59 -28.68
C LEU A 197 17.61 -27.39 -27.74
#